data_AF-A0A967AXH8-F1
#
_entry.id   AF-A0A967AXH8-F1
#
_cell.length_a   1.000
_cell.length_b   1.000
_cell.length_c   1.000
_cell.angle_alpha   90.00
_cell.angle_beta   90.00
_cell.angle_gamma   90.00
#
_symmetry.space_group_name_H-M   'P 1'
#
loop_
_entity.id
_entity.type
_entity.pdbx_description
1 polymer ?
#
loop_
_entity_poly.entity_id
_entity_poly.type
_entity_poly.pdbx_seq_one_letter_code
_entity_poly.pdbx_strand_id
1 'polypeptide(L)'
;MPEPPAVAVEDARRVAAAAADLLALHPEPGCADGANQVSDLLETLADVLLRWHDCLVGATDLSLAGDVSALAAGSITLPPVRDPGSADRHGLQVCAASLRRCAARLDRVARAVPEPADRHTGEILAAVVGRLGDALAERADQLRVDTLAR
;
A
#
# COMPACT_ATOMS: atom_id res chain seq x y z
N MET A 1 -28.47 15.41 7.92
CA MET A 1 -27.58 14.53 7.12
C MET A 1 -28.17 13.14 7.12
N PRO A 2 -28.34 12.49 5.96
CA PRO A 2 -28.68 11.07 5.93
C PRO A 2 -27.54 10.26 6.57
N GLU A 3 -27.88 9.26 7.38
CA GLU A 3 -26.88 8.30 7.90
C GLU A 3 -26.28 7.51 6.74
N PRO A 4 -24.95 7.32 6.70
CA PRO A 4 -24.34 6.48 5.68
C PRO A 4 -24.85 5.04 5.81
N PRO A 5 -25.07 4.33 4.69
CA PRO A 5 -25.53 2.95 4.74
C PRO A 5 -24.53 2.09 5.53
N ALA A 6 -25.01 1.14 6.33
CA ALA A 6 -24.17 0.29 7.19
C ALA A 6 -22.99 -0.39 6.45
N VAL A 7 -23.16 -0.65 5.15
CA VAL A 7 -22.11 -1.16 4.26
C VAL A 7 -20.95 -0.17 4.10
N ALA A 8 -21.22 1.13 3.96
CA ALA A 8 -20.19 2.16 3.86
C ALA A 8 -19.40 2.33 5.17
N VAL A 9 -20.05 2.17 6.33
CA VAL A 9 -19.38 2.21 7.64
C VAL A 9 -18.46 1.01 7.85
N GLU A 10 -18.90 -0.18 7.43
CA GLU A 10 -18.10 -1.40 7.49
C GLU A 10 -16.91 -1.35 6.51
N ASP A 11 -17.12 -0.83 5.30
CA ASP A 11 -16.06 -0.68 4.31
C ASP A 11 -15.04 0.40 4.73
N ALA A 12 -15.48 1.52 5.31
CA ALA A 12 -14.59 2.51 5.91
C ALA A 12 -13.74 1.91 7.05
N ARG A 13 -14.33 1.09 7.93
CA ARG A 13 -13.55 0.37 8.96
C ARG A 13 -12.50 -0.57 8.36
N ARG A 14 -12.80 -1.21 7.24
CA ARG A 14 -11.84 -2.07 6.53
C ARG A 14 -10.69 -1.28 5.91
N VAL A 15 -10.94 -0.06 5.41
CA VAL A 15 -9.90 0.86 4.93
C VAL A 15 -9.00 1.31 6.08
N ALA A 16 -9.57 1.71 7.21
CA ALA A 16 -8.79 2.10 8.39
C ALA A 16 -7.92 0.95 8.92
N ALA A 17 -8.46 -0.29 8.96
CA ALA A 17 -7.69 -1.47 9.31
C ALA A 17 -6.55 -1.76 8.32
N ALA A 18 -6.79 -1.55 7.01
CA ALA A 18 -5.76 -1.71 5.99
C ALA A 18 -4.64 -0.67 6.12
N ALA A 19 -4.95 0.58 6.47
CA ALA A 19 -3.95 1.61 6.75
C ALA A 19 -3.12 1.27 8.01
N ALA A 20 -3.77 0.75 9.06
CA ALA A 20 -3.07 0.28 10.26
C ALA A 20 -2.16 -0.93 9.96
N ASP A 21 -2.64 -1.89 9.16
CA ASP A 21 -1.86 -3.04 8.70
C ASP A 21 -0.63 -2.58 7.90
N LEU A 22 -0.77 -1.55 7.05
CA LEU A 22 0.34 -0.97 6.28
C LEU A 22 1.38 -0.27 7.17
N LEU A 23 0.94 0.52 8.14
CA LEU A 23 1.84 1.20 9.09
C LEU A 23 2.57 0.22 10.01
N ALA A 24 1.97 -0.94 10.31
CA ALA A 24 2.61 -2.00 11.08
C ALA A 24 3.70 -2.75 10.27
N LEU A 25 3.74 -2.61 8.95
CA LEU A 25 4.78 -3.19 8.11
C LEU A 25 6.03 -2.31 8.18
N HIS A 26 6.91 -2.62 9.14
CA HIS A 26 8.25 -2.06 9.13
C HIS A 26 9.22 -3.07 8.50
N PRO A 27 9.82 -2.77 7.33
CA PRO A 27 10.94 -3.57 6.85
C PRO A 27 12.09 -3.45 7.86
N GLU A 28 12.59 -4.57 8.38
CA GLU A 28 13.73 -4.53 9.30
C GLU A 28 14.93 -3.80 8.66
N PRO A 29 15.67 -2.99 9.44
CA PRO A 29 16.70 -2.09 8.94
C PRO A 29 17.97 -2.84 8.52
N GLY A 30 17.92 -3.51 7.37
CA GLY A 30 19.08 -4.18 6.76
C GLY A 30 19.83 -3.36 5.71
N CYS A 31 19.24 -2.26 5.22
CA CYS A 31 19.83 -1.37 4.21
C CYS A 31 19.23 0.05 4.35
N ALA A 32 20.01 0.99 4.91
CA ALA A 32 19.54 2.32 5.30
C ALA A 32 18.82 3.10 4.18
N ASP A 33 19.21 2.93 2.91
CA ASP A 33 18.57 3.68 1.81
C ASP A 33 17.26 3.05 1.31
N GLY A 34 17.13 1.72 1.38
CA GLY A 34 15.98 1.00 0.82
C GLY A 34 14.83 0.81 1.80
N ALA A 35 15.14 0.56 3.08
CA ALA A 35 14.12 0.46 4.12
C ALA A 35 13.43 1.80 4.38
N ASN A 36 14.17 2.92 4.28
CA ASN A 36 13.62 4.26 4.42
C ASN A 36 12.67 4.59 3.26
N GLN A 37 13.07 4.33 2.01
CA GLN A 37 12.20 4.62 0.86
C GLN A 37 10.91 3.78 0.84
N VAL A 38 10.98 2.51 1.28
CA VAL A 38 9.78 1.67 1.45
C VAL A 38 8.92 2.20 2.60
N SER A 39 9.52 2.61 3.71
CA SER A 39 8.78 3.18 4.86
C SER A 39 8.10 4.49 4.49
N ASP A 40 8.80 5.42 3.84
CA ASP A 40 8.24 6.70 3.36
C ASP A 40 7.05 6.46 2.41
N LEU A 41 7.16 5.46 1.54
CA LEU A 41 6.08 5.09 0.62
C LEU A 41 4.89 4.47 1.36
N LEU A 42 5.13 3.62 2.36
CA LEU A 42 4.08 3.04 3.20
C LEU A 42 3.37 4.12 4.03
N GLU A 43 4.10 5.08 4.58
CA GLU A 43 3.54 6.24 5.29
C GLU A 43 2.70 7.10 4.36
N THR A 44 3.21 7.41 3.17
CA THR A 44 2.46 8.16 2.14
C THR A 44 1.18 7.42 1.76
N LEU A 45 1.24 6.10 1.57
CA LEU A 45 0.07 5.28 1.26
C LEU A 45 -0.94 5.27 2.41
N ALA A 46 -0.47 5.18 3.65
CA ALA A 46 -1.33 5.23 4.83
C ALA A 46 -2.03 6.59 4.97
N ASP A 47 -1.34 7.72 4.75
CA ASP A 47 -1.94 9.05 4.80
C ASP A 47 -3.03 9.21 3.73
N VAL A 48 -2.74 8.78 2.49
CA VAL A 48 -3.72 8.87 1.39
C VAL A 48 -4.92 7.93 1.63
N LEU A 49 -4.72 6.76 2.25
CA LEU A 49 -5.81 5.87 2.64
C LEU A 49 -6.69 6.46 3.74
N LEU A 50 -6.10 7.13 4.72
CA LEU A 50 -6.85 7.82 5.78
C LEU A 50 -7.66 8.99 5.22
N ARG A 51 -7.11 9.76 4.27
CA ARG A 51 -7.85 10.80 3.56
C ARG A 51 -9.00 10.25 2.74
N TRP A 52 -8.78 9.13 2.04
CA TRP A 52 -9.87 8.45 1.30
C TRP A 52 -10.96 7.94 2.24
N HIS A 53 -10.59 7.39 3.40
CA HIS A 53 -11.53 7.05 4.47
C HIS A 53 -12.36 8.27 4.90
N ASP A 54 -11.71 9.41 5.16
CA ASP A 54 -12.40 10.62 5.61
C ASP A 54 -13.37 11.15 4.56
N CYS A 55 -13.03 11.06 3.27
CA CYS A 55 -13.95 11.36 2.17
C CYS A 55 -15.16 10.41 2.16
N LEU A 56 -14.94 9.09 2.31
CA LEU A 56 -16.01 8.09 2.33
C LEU A 56 -16.96 8.25 3.53
N VAL A 57 -16.47 8.75 4.66
CA VAL A 57 -17.28 9.04 5.86
C VAL A 57 -17.94 10.43 5.78
N GLY A 58 -17.67 11.20 4.73
CA GLY A 58 -18.23 12.54 4.51
C GLY A 58 -17.60 13.62 5.40
N ALA A 59 -16.40 13.37 5.93
CA ALA A 59 -15.69 14.28 6.84
C ALA A 59 -14.95 15.41 6.10
N THR A 60 -14.58 15.24 4.82
CA THR A 60 -13.83 16.26 4.07
C THR A 60 -13.97 16.14 2.55
N ASP A 61 -14.04 17.29 1.87
CA ASP A 61 -14.04 17.44 0.41
C ASP A 61 -12.61 17.77 -0.08
N LEU A 62 -11.64 16.95 0.32
CA LEU A 62 -10.24 17.15 -0.03
C LEU A 62 -9.96 16.53 -1.39
N SER A 63 -9.34 17.33 -2.28
CA SER A 63 -8.91 16.88 -3.60
C SER A 63 -7.77 15.86 -3.48
N LEU A 64 -8.14 14.58 -3.38
CA LEU A 64 -7.24 13.42 -3.43
C LEU A 64 -6.61 13.21 -4.80
N ALA A 65 -7.17 13.81 -5.85
CA ALA A 65 -6.79 13.55 -7.24
C ALA A 65 -5.31 13.84 -7.53
N GLY A 66 -4.72 14.87 -6.91
CA GLY A 66 -3.33 15.25 -7.10
C GLY A 66 -2.35 14.23 -6.51
N ASP A 67 -2.54 13.89 -5.23
CA ASP A 67 -1.67 12.94 -4.50
C ASP A 67 -1.76 11.54 -5.10
N VAL A 68 -2.97 11.11 -5.46
CA VAL A 68 -3.24 9.81 -6.08
C VAL A 68 -2.64 9.74 -7.50
N SER A 69 -2.72 10.83 -8.28
CA SER A 69 -2.08 10.88 -9.61
C SER A 69 -0.55 10.83 -9.52
N ALA A 70 0.04 11.51 -8.52
CA ALA A 70 1.48 11.44 -8.27
C ALA A 70 1.92 10.03 -7.86
N LEU A 71 1.15 9.35 -6.99
CA LEU A 71 1.37 7.95 -6.63
C LEU A 71 1.20 6.99 -7.81
N ALA A 72 0.21 7.23 -8.67
CA ALA A 72 -0.04 6.40 -9.85
C ALA A 72 1.10 6.50 -10.87
N ALA A 73 1.58 7.73 -11.11
CA ALA A 73 2.66 8.06 -12.02
C ALA A 73 4.04 7.71 -11.45
N GLY A 74 4.18 7.65 -10.14
CA GLY A 74 5.39 7.21 -9.46
C GLY A 74 5.76 5.79 -9.88
N SER A 75 6.98 5.62 -10.39
CA SER A 75 7.54 4.29 -10.58
C SER A 75 7.95 3.74 -9.22
N ILE A 76 7.35 2.63 -8.80
CA ILE A 76 7.82 1.88 -7.62
C ILE A 76 9.06 1.12 -8.08
N THR A 77 10.22 1.74 -7.93
CA THR A 77 11.51 1.09 -8.14
C THR A 77 12.18 0.94 -6.79
N LEU A 78 12.39 -0.30 -6.36
CA LEU A 78 13.14 -0.58 -5.14
C LEU A 78 14.64 -0.43 -5.43
N PRO A 79 15.42 0.17 -4.52
CA PRO A 79 16.85 0.33 -4.74
C PRO A 79 17.58 -1.03 -4.75
N PRO A 80 18.73 -1.12 -5.46
CA PRO A 80 19.55 -2.31 -5.43
C PRO A 80 20.07 -2.59 -4.01
N VAL A 81 20.10 -3.86 -3.61
CA VAL A 81 20.57 -4.34 -2.31
C VAL A 81 22.07 -4.40 -2.42
N ARG A 82 22.72 -3.57 -1.63
CA ARG A 82 24.18 -3.47 -1.60
C ARG A 82 24.81 -4.62 -0.81
N ASP A 83 24.05 -5.26 0.08
CA ASP A 83 24.47 -6.43 0.84
C ASP A 83 23.33 -7.46 0.97
N PRO A 84 23.32 -8.53 0.16
CA PRO A 84 22.28 -9.55 0.21
C PRO A 84 22.35 -10.42 1.49
N GLY A 85 23.47 -10.38 2.23
CA GLY A 85 23.63 -11.15 3.47
C GLY A 85 22.89 -10.55 4.67
N SER A 86 22.52 -9.28 4.62
CA SER A 86 21.76 -8.58 5.68
C SER A 86 20.26 -8.48 5.41
N ALA A 87 19.80 -8.85 4.22
CA ALA A 87 18.39 -8.72 3.84
C ALA A 87 17.58 -9.95 4.29
N ASP A 88 16.61 -9.75 5.20
CA ASP A 88 15.68 -10.79 5.60
C ASP A 88 14.68 -11.08 4.46
N ARG A 89 15.02 -12.07 3.65
CA ARG A 89 14.17 -12.59 2.57
C ARG A 89 12.79 -13.01 3.08
N HIS A 90 12.71 -13.60 4.27
CA HIS A 90 11.43 -14.07 4.80
C HIS A 90 10.53 -12.87 5.13
N GLY A 91 11.07 -11.86 5.82
CA GLY A 91 10.38 -10.60 6.08
C GLY A 91 9.87 -9.92 4.81
N LEU A 92 10.68 -9.87 3.74
CA LEU A 92 10.25 -9.31 2.45
C LEU A 92 9.08 -10.09 1.81
N GLN A 93 9.09 -11.43 1.87
CA GLN A 93 7.99 -12.25 1.36
C GLN A 93 6.71 -12.07 2.17
N VAL A 94 6.82 -12.01 3.50
CA VAL A 94 5.68 -11.75 4.40
C VAL A 94 5.09 -10.36 4.14
N CYS A 95 5.95 -9.35 3.96
CA CYS A 95 5.53 -7.99 3.64
C CYS A 95 4.81 -7.94 2.28
N ALA A 96 5.39 -8.53 1.24
CA ALA A 96 4.78 -8.65 -0.09
C ALA A 96 3.39 -9.31 -0.05
N ALA A 97 3.25 -10.43 0.67
CA ALA A 97 1.98 -11.13 0.81
C ALA A 97 0.93 -10.31 1.58
N SER A 98 1.37 -9.49 2.54
CA SER A 98 0.49 -8.61 3.30
C SER A 98 0.00 -7.43 2.47
N LEU A 99 0.89 -6.84 1.65
CA LEU A 99 0.53 -5.81 0.68
C LEU A 99 -0.47 -6.30 -0.37
N ARG A 100 -0.26 -7.49 -0.96
CA ARG A 100 -1.22 -8.06 -1.91
C ARG A 100 -2.60 -8.30 -1.29
N ARG A 101 -2.65 -8.75 -0.03
CA ARG A 101 -3.90 -8.89 0.72
C ARG A 101 -4.57 -7.53 0.96
N CYS A 102 -3.79 -6.51 1.27
CA CYS A 102 -4.26 -5.13 1.40
C CYS A 102 -4.85 -4.62 0.08
N ALA A 103 -4.14 -4.75 -1.03
CA ALA A 103 -4.62 -4.38 -2.37
C ALA A 103 -5.96 -5.05 -2.72
N ALA A 104 -6.09 -6.35 -2.47
CA ALA A 104 -7.34 -7.08 -2.72
C ALA A 104 -8.50 -6.68 -1.79
N ARG A 105 -8.22 -6.12 -0.61
CA ARG A 105 -9.24 -5.51 0.26
C ARG A 105 -9.65 -4.15 -0.29
N LEU A 106 -8.69 -3.30 -0.67
CA LEU A 106 -8.94 -1.98 -1.25
C LEU A 106 -9.74 -2.05 -2.54
N ASP A 107 -9.41 -2.97 -3.45
CA ASP A 107 -10.16 -3.20 -4.69
C ASP A 107 -11.63 -3.57 -4.43
N ARG A 108 -11.89 -4.39 -3.40
CA ARG A 108 -13.26 -4.74 -2.99
C ARG A 108 -14.01 -3.54 -2.45
N VAL A 109 -13.38 -2.72 -1.62
CA VAL A 109 -13.99 -1.48 -1.10
C VAL A 109 -14.27 -0.53 -2.25
N ALA A 110 -13.30 -0.29 -3.13
CA ALA A 110 -13.45 0.60 -4.28
C ALA A 110 -14.67 0.23 -5.13
N ARG A 111 -14.86 -1.05 -5.44
CA ARG A 111 -16.03 -1.53 -6.20
C ARG A 111 -17.37 -1.29 -5.50
N ALA A 112 -17.38 -1.19 -4.17
CA ALA A 112 -18.58 -0.89 -3.40
C ALA A 112 -18.89 0.62 -3.33
N VAL A 113 -17.90 1.49 -3.64
CA VAL A 113 -18.08 2.94 -3.62
C VAL A 113 -18.98 3.38 -4.78
N PRO A 114 -20.09 4.08 -4.53
CA PRO A 114 -21.03 4.49 -5.57
C PRO A 114 -20.49 5.64 -6.43
N GLU A 115 -19.77 6.59 -5.83
CA GLU A 115 -19.24 7.77 -6.49
C GLU A 115 -18.06 7.39 -7.40
N PRO A 116 -18.12 7.68 -8.72
CA PRO A 116 -17.07 7.28 -9.66
C PRO A 116 -15.67 7.83 -9.33
N ALA A 117 -15.58 9.07 -8.83
CA ALA A 117 -14.29 9.69 -8.48
C ALA A 117 -13.62 8.98 -7.29
N ASP A 118 -14.40 8.66 -6.26
CA ASP A 118 -13.92 7.97 -5.06
C ASP A 118 -13.61 6.50 -5.34
N ARG A 119 -14.40 5.85 -6.20
CA ARG A 119 -14.12 4.50 -6.71
C ARG A 119 -12.79 4.46 -7.44
N HIS A 120 -12.58 5.38 -8.38
CA HIS A 120 -11.35 5.45 -9.16
C HIS A 120 -10.12 5.67 -8.26
N THR A 121 -10.27 6.50 -7.23
CA THR A 121 -9.23 6.69 -6.21
C THR A 121 -8.90 5.36 -5.51
N GLY A 122 -9.91 4.63 -5.04
CA GLY A 122 -9.71 3.33 -4.40
C GLY A 122 -9.07 2.29 -5.33
N GLU A 123 -9.42 2.27 -6.62
CA GLU A 123 -8.82 1.41 -7.63
C GLU A 123 -7.33 1.72 -7.84
N ILE A 124 -6.97 3.00 -7.92
CA ILE A 124 -5.56 3.42 -8.03
C ILE A 124 -4.78 2.99 -6.78
N LEU A 125 -5.33 3.23 -5.59
CA LEU A 125 -4.67 2.84 -4.33
C LEU A 125 -4.46 1.33 -4.25
N ALA A 126 -5.46 0.54 -4.62
CA ALA A 126 -5.32 -0.91 -4.72
C ALA A 126 -4.20 -1.32 -5.70
N ALA A 127 -4.13 -0.67 -6.87
CA ALA A 127 -3.10 -0.95 -7.87
C ALA A 127 -1.69 -0.55 -7.40
N VAL A 128 -1.53 0.60 -6.74
CA VAL A 128 -0.24 1.05 -6.19
C VAL A 128 0.25 0.10 -5.10
N VAL A 129 -0.63 -0.25 -4.14
CA VAL A 129 -0.30 -1.21 -3.07
C VAL A 129 0.03 -2.60 -3.65
N GLY A 130 -0.69 -3.04 -4.68
CA GLY A 130 -0.42 -4.29 -5.38
C GLY A 130 0.96 -4.30 -6.04
N ARG A 131 1.29 -3.24 -6.79
CA ARG A 131 2.60 -3.06 -7.43
C ARG A 131 3.75 -3.04 -6.40
N LEU A 132 3.54 -2.44 -5.23
CA LEU A 132 4.53 -2.48 -4.15
C LEU A 132 4.74 -3.90 -3.63
N GLY A 133 3.65 -4.66 -3.44
CA GLY A 133 3.72 -6.07 -3.07
C GLY A 133 4.48 -6.91 -4.11
N ASP A 134 4.26 -6.65 -5.39
CA ASP A 134 4.98 -7.35 -6.47
C ASP A 134 6.46 -7.00 -6.50
N ALA A 135 6.82 -5.72 -6.38
CA ALA A 135 8.20 -5.28 -6.32
C ALA A 135 8.96 -5.92 -5.14
N LEU A 136 8.33 -6.01 -3.96
CA LEU A 136 8.95 -6.67 -2.79
C LEU A 136 9.09 -8.19 -3.01
N ALA A 137 8.14 -8.84 -3.67
CA ALA A 137 8.23 -10.27 -4.00
C ALA A 137 9.38 -10.54 -4.98
N GLU A 138 9.47 -9.76 -6.06
CA GLU A 138 10.58 -9.81 -7.01
C GLU A 138 11.92 -9.60 -6.31
N ARG A 139 11.97 -8.67 -5.34
CA ARG A 139 13.16 -8.43 -4.53
C ARG A 139 13.57 -9.65 -3.72
N ALA A 140 12.62 -10.31 -3.08
CA ALA A 140 12.87 -11.51 -2.30
C ALA A 140 13.35 -12.69 -3.16
N ASP A 141 12.89 -12.77 -4.41
CA ASP A 141 13.32 -13.79 -5.37
C ASP A 141 14.72 -13.51 -5.92
N GLN A 142 15.08 -12.23 -6.16
CA GLN A 142 16.45 -11.85 -6.53
C GLN A 142 17.47 -12.27 -5.45
N LEU A 143 17.15 -12.04 -4.17
CA LEU A 143 18.00 -12.47 -3.05
C LEU A 143 18.19 -14.00 -2.99
N ARG A 144 17.17 -14.77 -3.42
CA ARG A 144 17.29 -16.23 -3.52
C ARG A 144 18.35 -16.64 -4.53
N VAL A 145 18.34 -16.03 -5.71
CA VAL A 145 19.24 -16.38 -6.82
C VAL A 145 20.69 -16.00 -6.46
N ASP A 146 20.90 -14.81 -5.90
CA ASP A 146 22.24 -14.35 -5.51
C ASP A 146 22.87 -15.18 -4.39
N THR A 147 22.05 -15.73 -3.48
CA THR A 147 22.53 -16.61 -2.40
C THR A 147 22.94 -17.99 -2.92
N LEU A 148 22.29 -18.49 -3.98
CA LEU A 148 22.59 -19.80 -4.57
C LEU A 148 23.77 -19.79 -5.55
N ALA A 149 24.18 -18.61 -6.02
CA ALA A 149 25.29 -18.42 -6.94
C ALA A 149 26.66 -18.25 -6.25
N ARG A 150 26.68 -18.21 -4.91
CA ARG A 150 27.89 -18.14 -4.06
C ARG A 150 28.20 -19.49 -3.45
#